data_AF-A0A0B6YZ82-F1
#
_entry.id   AF-A0A0B6YZ82-F1
#
_cell.length_a   1.000
_cell.length_b   1.000
_cell.length_c   1.000
_cell.angle_alpha   90.00
_cell.angle_beta   90.00
_cell.angle_gamma   90.00
#
_symmetry.space_group_name_H-M   'P 1'
#
loop_
_entity.id
_entity.type
_entity.pdbx_description
1 polymer ?
#
loop_
_entity_poly.entity_id
_entity_poly.type
_entity_poly.pdbx_seq_one_letter_code
_entity_poly.pdbx_strand_id
1 'polypeptide(L)'
;ERTVALGLVVVDELHMIGEGGSRGATLEAMLLKLILKYEAQIIGMSATLNNINDLQNFLNAEHYTKNFRPVTLKEYVKVGDNIFSINNEALNEDGKLQHEKIVRFPYSSELQRHDPDHLMGLVMEIVPDNSC
;
A
#
# COMPACT_ATOMS: atom_id res chain seq x y z
N GLU A 1 33.87 -15.96 -8.38
CA GLU A 1 33.60 -17.40 -8.27
C GLU A 1 32.42 -17.80 -7.37
N ARG A 2 31.95 -16.99 -6.40
CA ARG A 2 30.86 -17.39 -5.48
C ARG A 2 29.42 -17.38 -6.04
N THR A 3 29.15 -16.82 -7.21
CA THR A 3 27.78 -16.62 -7.68
C THR A 3 27.21 -17.73 -8.58
N VAL A 4 27.99 -18.79 -8.87
CA VAL A 4 27.52 -19.95 -9.66
C VAL A 4 26.41 -20.74 -8.93
N ALA A 5 26.20 -20.50 -7.63
CA ALA A 5 25.18 -21.17 -6.82
C ALA A 5 23.85 -20.39 -6.67
N LEU A 6 23.70 -19.21 -7.27
CA LEU A 6 22.48 -18.41 -7.10
C LEU A 6 21.36 -18.90 -8.03
N GLY A 7 20.41 -19.67 -7.49
CA GLY A 7 19.29 -20.22 -8.27
C GLY A 7 17.98 -19.40 -8.24
N LEU A 8 17.77 -18.58 -7.21
CA LEU A 8 16.54 -17.80 -7.02
C LEU A 8 16.83 -16.45 -6.35
N VAL A 9 16.15 -15.41 -6.82
CA VAL A 9 16.14 -14.07 -6.22
C VAL A 9 14.69 -13.64 -6.02
N VAL A 10 14.33 -13.33 -4.77
CA VAL A 10 13.03 -12.76 -4.44
C VAL A 10 13.21 -11.26 -4.18
N VAL A 11 12.45 -10.44 -4.88
CA VAL A 11 12.47 -8.98 -4.75
C VAL A 11 11.12 -8.54 -4.22
N ASP A 12 11.12 -7.99 -3.01
CA ASP A 12 9.94 -7.37 -2.42
C ASP A 12 9.86 -5.89 -2.81
N GLU A 13 8.66 -5.32 -2.74
CA GLU A 13 8.35 -3.93 -3.12
C GLU A 13 8.89 -3.53 -4.50
N LEU A 14 8.68 -4.40 -5.49
CA LEU A 14 9.16 -4.18 -6.84
C LEU A 14 8.60 -2.90 -7.49
N HIS A 15 7.53 -2.29 -6.97
CA HIS A 15 7.07 -0.95 -7.39
C HIS A 15 8.07 0.17 -7.19
N MET A 16 9.12 -0.05 -6.40
CA MET A 16 10.24 0.89 -6.31
C MET A 16 11.05 0.96 -7.62
N ILE A 17 10.85 0.03 -8.54
CA ILE A 17 11.47 0.11 -9.87
C ILE A 17 10.90 1.30 -10.64
N GLY A 18 11.77 2.14 -11.20
CA GLY A 18 11.34 3.37 -11.86
C GLY A 18 10.90 4.48 -10.91
N GLU A 19 10.85 4.26 -9.59
CA GLU A 19 10.84 5.38 -8.65
C GLU A 19 12.15 6.15 -8.81
N GLY A 20 12.03 7.46 -9.06
CA GLY A 20 13.19 8.32 -9.20
C GLY A 20 14.11 8.28 -7.98
N GLY A 21 15.37 8.68 -8.18
CA GLY A 21 16.37 8.71 -7.11
C GLY A 21 17.24 7.46 -7.04
N SER A 22 18.00 7.33 -5.95
CA SER A 22 19.06 6.33 -5.85
C SER A 22 18.55 4.91 -5.68
N ARG A 23 17.39 4.71 -5.05
CA ARG A 23 16.85 3.38 -4.73
C ARG A 23 16.35 2.64 -5.97
N GLY A 24 15.47 3.26 -6.75
CA GLY A 24 14.96 2.65 -7.99
C GLY A 24 16.08 2.36 -9.00
N ALA A 25 16.99 3.31 -9.20
CA ALA A 25 18.15 3.12 -10.10
C ALA A 25 19.07 1.98 -9.65
N THR A 26 19.28 1.81 -8.34
CA THR A 26 20.09 0.70 -7.80
C THR A 26 19.38 -0.65 -8.00
N LEU A 27 18.07 -0.71 -7.78
CA LEU A 27 17.27 -1.90 -7.99
C LEU A 27 17.28 -2.33 -9.46
N GLU A 28 17.08 -1.38 -10.37
CA GLU A 28 17.11 -1.60 -11.82
C GLU A 28 18.50 -2.12 -12.27
N ALA A 29 19.57 -1.48 -11.81
CA ALA A 29 20.94 -1.90 -12.12
C ALA A 29 21.28 -3.28 -11.54
N MET A 30 20.70 -3.65 -10.39
CA MET A 30 20.84 -4.98 -9.79
C MET A 30 20.12 -6.03 -10.64
N LEU A 31 18.86 -5.80 -11.00
CA LEU A 31 18.04 -6.70 -11.81
C LEU A 31 18.67 -6.94 -13.18
N LEU A 32 19.15 -5.89 -13.85
CA LEU A 32 19.88 -6.01 -15.12
C LEU A 32 21.11 -6.92 -15.01
N LYS A 33 21.90 -6.78 -13.94
CA LYS A 33 23.06 -7.66 -13.72
C LYS A 33 22.64 -9.10 -13.47
N LEU A 34 21.51 -9.32 -12.80
CA LEU A 34 20.95 -10.64 -12.57
C LEU A 34 20.55 -11.31 -13.88
N ILE A 35 19.74 -10.62 -14.69
CA ILE A 35 19.23 -11.12 -15.98
C ILE A 35 20.38 -11.38 -16.96
N LEU A 36 21.39 -10.51 -17.03
CA LEU A 36 22.44 -10.60 -18.04
C LEU A 36 23.57 -11.59 -17.69
N LYS A 37 23.79 -11.89 -16.40
CA LYS A 37 24.96 -12.69 -15.96
C LYS A 37 24.62 -13.99 -15.26
N TYR A 38 23.37 -14.19 -14.86
CA TYR A 38 22.98 -15.33 -14.04
C TYR A 38 21.70 -15.96 -14.59
N GLU A 39 21.63 -17.29 -14.51
CA GLU A 39 20.42 -18.07 -14.84
C GLU A 39 19.53 -18.24 -13.59
N ALA A 40 19.45 -17.20 -12.75
CA ALA A 40 18.65 -17.24 -11.54
C ALA A 40 17.18 -16.94 -11.85
N GLN A 41 16.26 -17.70 -11.25
CA GLN A 41 14.84 -17.35 -11.28
C GLN A 41 14.62 -16.06 -10.48
N ILE A 42 13.81 -15.13 -11.00
CA ILE A 42 13.45 -13.89 -10.30
C ILE A 42 11.97 -13.92 -9.97
N ILE A 43 11.61 -13.70 -8.70
CA ILE A 43 10.23 -13.54 -8.25
C ILE A 43 10.08 -12.14 -7.67
N GLY A 44 9.29 -11.31 -8.34
CA GLY A 44 8.94 -9.97 -7.89
C GLY A 44 7.61 -9.95 -7.14
N MET A 45 7.60 -9.35 -5.96
CA MET A 45 6.39 -9.06 -5.18
C MET A 45 6.23 -7.56 -5.07
N SER A 46 4.99 -7.08 -5.17
CA SER A 46 4.69 -5.66 -5.08
C SER A 46 3.22 -5.43 -4.76
N ALA A 47 2.90 -4.25 -4.23
CA ALA A 47 1.58 -3.66 -4.32
C ALA A 47 1.16 -3.38 -5.79
N THR A 48 0.03 -2.70 -5.98
CA THR A 48 -0.50 -2.32 -7.30
C THR A 48 0.55 -1.57 -8.12
N LEU A 49 1.02 -2.21 -9.18
CA LEU A 49 1.99 -1.67 -10.13
C LEU A 49 1.28 -1.03 -11.31
N ASN A 50 1.61 0.22 -11.60
CA ASN A 50 1.33 0.80 -12.92
C ASN A 50 2.35 0.23 -13.93
N ASN A 51 1.96 0.09 -15.19
CA ASN A 51 2.84 -0.38 -16.28
C ASN A 51 3.36 -1.82 -16.13
N ILE A 52 2.51 -2.74 -15.66
CA ILE A 52 2.89 -4.14 -15.49
C ILE A 52 3.44 -4.79 -16.77
N ASN A 53 2.93 -4.39 -17.94
CA ASN A 53 3.39 -4.90 -19.23
C ASN A 53 4.88 -4.60 -19.47
N ASP A 54 5.33 -3.40 -19.13
CA ASP A 54 6.74 -3.00 -19.31
C ASP A 54 7.63 -3.81 -18.39
N LEU A 55 7.19 -4.03 -17.15
CA LEU A 55 7.92 -4.84 -16.18
C LEU A 55 7.98 -6.32 -16.56
N GLN A 56 6.90 -6.88 -17.10
CA GLN A 56 6.87 -8.24 -17.63
C GLN A 56 7.84 -8.41 -18.78
N ASN A 57 7.89 -7.43 -19.70
CA ASN A 57 8.83 -7.43 -20.82
C ASN A 57 10.28 -7.27 -20.34
N PHE A 58 10.53 -6.36 -19.39
CA PHE A 58 11.85 -6.11 -18.82
C PHE A 58 12.42 -7.33 -18.10
N LEU A 59 11.60 -8.03 -17.31
CA LEU A 59 12.00 -9.21 -16.55
C LEU A 59 11.82 -10.53 -17.32
N ASN A 60 11.20 -10.50 -18.50
CA ASN A 60 10.71 -11.68 -19.22
C ASN A 60 9.92 -12.62 -18.29
N ALA A 61 8.91 -12.06 -17.60
CA ALA A 61 8.20 -12.72 -16.51
C ALA A 61 6.69 -12.79 -16.72
N GLU A 62 6.08 -13.83 -16.14
CA GLU A 62 4.63 -13.93 -16.00
C GLU A 62 4.14 -13.07 -14.82
N HIS A 63 2.93 -12.52 -14.94
CA HIS A 63 2.31 -11.70 -13.90
C HIS A 63 1.10 -12.42 -13.30
N TYR A 64 1.05 -12.45 -11.98
CA TYR A 64 -0.08 -12.91 -11.19
C TYR A 64 -0.58 -11.79 -10.30
N THR A 65 -1.88 -11.51 -10.32
CA THR A 65 -2.52 -10.51 -9.44
C THR A 65 -3.78 -11.04 -8.79
N LYS A 66 -4.02 -10.61 -7.55
CA LYS A 66 -5.24 -10.90 -6.79
C LYS A 66 -5.53 -9.77 -5.83
N ASN A 67 -6.80 -9.34 -5.76
CA ASN A 67 -7.26 -8.29 -4.82
C ASN A 67 -7.69 -8.85 -3.45
N PHE A 68 -7.21 -10.04 -3.08
CA PHE A 68 -7.58 -10.66 -1.82
C PHE A 68 -6.89 -9.95 -0.65
N ARG A 69 -7.66 -9.59 0.37
CA ARG A 69 -7.15 -9.13 1.66
C ARG A 69 -7.63 -10.07 2.77
N PRO A 70 -6.74 -10.57 3.64
CA PRO A 70 -7.13 -11.44 4.76
C PRO A 70 -8.12 -10.78 5.73
N VAL A 71 -8.10 -9.45 5.82
CA VAL A 71 -9.00 -8.65 6.64
C VAL A 71 -9.73 -7.66 5.74
N THR A 72 -11.04 -7.56 5.89
CA THR A 72 -11.88 -6.60 5.16
C THR A 72 -11.42 -5.17 5.46
N LEU A 73 -11.13 -4.41 4.40
CA LEU A 73 -10.87 -2.99 4.52
C LEU A 73 -12.22 -2.24 4.51
N LYS A 74 -12.49 -1.47 5.56
CA LYS A 74 -13.62 -0.53 5.61
C LYS A 74 -13.08 0.87 5.35
N GLU A 75 -13.68 1.57 4.41
CA GLU A 75 -13.24 2.90 4.00
C GLU A 75 -14.24 3.96 4.47
N TYR A 76 -13.70 5.09 4.92
CA TYR A 76 -14.46 6.18 5.52
C TYR A 76 -13.99 7.53 5.00
N VAL A 77 -14.92 8.49 4.91
CA VAL A 77 -14.65 9.89 4.57
C VAL A 77 -15.06 10.77 5.75
N LYS A 78 -14.14 11.63 6.21
CA LYS A 78 -14.42 12.63 7.25
C LYS A 78 -14.70 14.00 6.62
N VAL A 79 -15.81 14.63 6.99
CA VAL A 79 -16.16 16.01 6.60
C VAL A 79 -16.60 16.80 7.83
N GLY A 80 -15.73 17.70 8.29
CA GLY A 80 -15.89 18.34 9.60
C GLY A 80 -15.93 17.26 10.69
N ASP A 81 -16.97 17.29 11.52
CA ASP A 81 -17.16 16.29 12.58
C ASP A 81 -17.91 15.03 12.08
N ASN A 82 -18.30 14.94 10.81
CA ASN A 82 -19.08 13.82 10.29
C ASN A 82 -18.18 12.75 9.66
N ILE A 83 -18.48 11.48 9.92
CA ILE A 83 -17.89 10.31 9.27
C ILE A 83 -18.94 9.67 8.36
N PHE A 84 -18.54 9.38 7.13
CA PHE A 84 -19.33 8.66 6.14
C PHE A 84 -18.61 7.37 5.77
N SER A 85 -19.32 6.24 5.80
CA SER A 85 -18.81 4.97 5.28
C SER A 85 -18.96 4.92 3.76
N ILE A 86 -18.00 4.29 3.09
CA ILE A 86 -18.05 4.05 1.65
C ILE A 86 -18.75 2.71 1.38
N ASN A 87 -19.90 2.77 0.72
CA ASN A 87 -20.58 1.59 0.21
C ASN A 87 -20.19 1.33 -1.25
N ASN A 88 -19.26 0.40 -1.46
CA ASN A 88 -18.80 0.02 -2.79
C ASN A 88 -19.84 -0.75 -3.63
N GLU A 89 -20.95 -1.18 -3.03
CA GLU A 89 -22.05 -1.88 -3.72
C GLU A 89 -23.18 -0.94 -4.15
N ALA A 90 -23.08 0.36 -3.85
CA ALA A 90 -24.09 1.33 -4.24
C ALA A 90 -24.22 1.45 -5.77
N LEU A 91 -25.46 1.43 -6.27
CA LEU A 91 -25.74 1.50 -7.71
C LEU A 91 -25.59 2.92 -8.28
N ASN A 92 -25.69 3.94 -7.43
CA ASN A 92 -25.66 5.36 -7.80
C ASN A 92 -24.72 6.13 -6.85
N GLU A 93 -24.15 7.25 -7.31
CA GLU A 93 -23.22 8.09 -6.53
C GLU A 93 -23.80 8.58 -5.19
N ASP A 94 -25.09 8.94 -5.16
CA ASP A 94 -25.77 9.40 -3.94
C ASP A 94 -25.82 8.33 -2.82
N GLY A 95 -25.75 7.05 -3.19
CA GLY A 95 -25.77 5.93 -2.24
C GLY A 95 -24.39 5.49 -1.76
N LYS A 96 -23.33 6.05 -2.36
CA LYS A 96 -21.93 5.64 -2.13
C LYS A 96 -21.40 6.09 -0.78
N LEU A 97 -21.87 7.24 -0.29
CA LEU A 97 -21.52 7.78 1.02
C LEU A 97 -22.71 7.66 1.97
N GLN A 98 -22.52 6.88 3.04
CA GLN A 98 -23.55 6.71 4.06
C GLN A 98 -23.07 7.32 5.37
N HIS A 99 -23.80 8.30 5.89
CA HIS A 99 -23.46 8.92 7.18
C HIS A 99 -23.48 7.84 8.27
N GLU A 100 -22.36 7.70 8.99
CA GLU A 100 -22.19 6.67 10.01
C GLU A 100 -22.21 7.27 11.42
N LYS A 101 -21.43 8.32 11.66
CA LYS A 101 -21.36 8.96 12.99
C LYS A 101 -20.86 10.39 12.96
N ILE A 102 -21.05 11.07 14.08
CA ILE A 102 -20.41 12.37 14.38
C ILE A 102 -19.31 12.12 15.40
N VAL A 103 -18.09 12.57 15.09
CA VAL A 103 -16.91 12.49 15.93
C VAL A 103 -17.02 13.51 17.06
N ARG A 104 -16.96 13.04 18.30
CA ARG A 104 -16.90 13.90 19.49
C ARG A 104 -15.96 13.28 20.50
N PHE A 105 -14.79 13.87 20.66
CA PHE A 105 -13.82 13.44 21.67
C PHE A 105 -13.76 14.42 22.84
N PRO A 106 -13.52 13.93 24.07
CA PRO A 106 -13.36 14.78 25.25
C PRO A 106 -11.99 15.45 25.24
N TYR A 107 -11.77 16.39 24.33
CA TYR A 107 -10.51 17.12 24.21
C TYR A 107 -10.45 18.30 25.18
N SER A 108 -9.31 18.47 25.84
CA SER A 108 -8.98 19.73 26.49
C SER A 108 -8.71 20.81 25.43
N SER A 109 -8.76 22.09 25.82
CA SER A 109 -8.44 23.19 24.90
C SER A 109 -7.02 23.09 24.32
N GLU A 110 -6.09 22.50 25.06
CA GLU A 110 -4.72 22.25 24.58
C GLU A 110 -4.70 21.14 23.52
N LEU A 111 -5.39 20.02 23.76
CA LEU A 111 -5.47 18.92 22.80
C LEU A 111 -6.18 19.32 21.50
N GLN A 112 -7.25 20.12 21.60
CA GLN A 112 -7.94 20.67 20.43
C GLN A 112 -7.04 21.55 19.57
N ARG A 113 -6.04 22.22 20.17
CA ARG A 113 -5.08 23.03 19.43
C ARG A 113 -4.07 22.17 18.65
N HIS A 114 -3.74 21.00 19.18
CA HIS A 114 -2.78 20.08 18.57
C HIS A 114 -3.40 19.14 17.54
N ASP A 115 -4.67 18.76 17.72
CA ASP A 115 -5.42 17.91 16.80
C ASP A 115 -6.80 18.55 16.51
N PRO A 116 -6.83 19.64 15.72
CA PRO A 116 -8.07 20.35 15.42
C PRO A 116 -9.07 19.50 14.64
N ASP A 117 -8.58 18.51 13.88
CA ASP A 117 -9.36 17.63 13.02
C ASP A 117 -9.71 16.29 13.68
N HIS A 118 -9.39 16.09 14.96
CA HIS A 118 -9.73 14.86 15.70
C HIS A 118 -9.17 13.57 15.09
N LEU A 119 -8.09 13.67 14.29
CA LEU A 119 -7.48 12.49 13.65
C LEU A 119 -6.83 11.58 14.69
N MET A 120 -6.22 12.16 15.73
CA MET A 120 -5.63 11.39 16.82
C MET A 120 -6.71 10.60 17.57
N GLY A 121 -7.87 11.22 17.83
CA GLY A 121 -8.97 10.56 18.53
C GLY A 121 -9.53 9.37 17.74
N LEU A 122 -9.62 9.50 16.41
CA LEU A 122 -10.00 8.38 15.53
C LEU A 122 -8.98 7.25 15.56
N VAL A 123 -7.68 7.56 15.59
CA VAL A 123 -6.63 6.54 15.75
C VAL A 123 -6.82 5.81 17.09
N MET A 124 -7.04 6.55 18.18
CA MET A 124 -7.22 5.98 19.52
C MET A 124 -8.44 5.06 19.64
N GLU A 125 -9.51 5.25 18.85
CA GLU A 125 -10.64 4.31 18.83
C GLU A 125 -10.28 2.93 18.26
N ILE A 126 -9.27 2.88 17.40
CA ILE A 126 -8.87 1.67 16.67
C ILE A 126 -7.75 0.94 17.39
N VAL A 127 -6.91 1.65 18.15
CA VAL A 127 -5.81 1.08 18.93
C VAL A 127 -6.36 0.06 19.93
N PRO A 128 -6.04 -1.24 19.81
CA PRO A 128 -6.37 -2.23 20.82
C PRO A 128 -5.91 -1.80 22.22
N ASP A 129 -6.69 -2.13 23.25
CA ASP A 129 -6.34 -1.85 24.66
C ASP A 129 -4.96 -2.41 25.08
N ASN A 130 -4.40 -3.35 24.31
CA ASN A 130 -3.09 -3.96 24.53
C ASN A 130 -2.15 -3.82 23.32
N SER A 131 -2.24 -2.73 22.55
CA SER A 131 -1.20 -2.41 21.59
C SER A 131 0.12 -2.10 22.31
N CYS A 132 1.15 -2.89 22.00
CA CYS A 132 2.49 -2.81 22.58
C CYS A 132 3.16 -1.44 22.44
#